data_AF-A0AAN1SX55-F1
#
_entry.id   AF-A0AAN1SX55-F1
#
_cell.length_a   1.000
_cell.length_b   1.000
_cell.length_c   1.000
_cell.angle_alpha   90.00
_cell.angle_beta   90.00
_cell.angle_gamma   90.00
#
_symmetry.space_group_name_H-M   'P 1'
#
loop_
_entity.id
_entity.type
_entity.pdbx_description
1 polymer ?
#
loop_
_entity_poly.entity_id
_entity_poly.type
_entity_poly.pdbx_seq_one_letter_code
_entity_poly.pdbx_strand_id
1 'polypeptide(L)'
;MQLFKLIRTASREANALAAGAAALLLVKILFLNRFPSLFVGAYDLGVIVEAVLASVVASYVFYLLVVHVKEQSDREVLRPYVEKHTKRVIGDCISQINEISKASAVTLDFNTLSEAEVCSAFSKIAPYSQAPLLISAQSNQYANWFQYFIHYESRSKGSIRKLLDQLPFLDATHVSSLTAIDDCPHFARLSFLLNVNVNNPDLTAWAKSFYEYCLLCRELNSHLVRLGFSSAAP
;
A
#
# COMPACT_ATOMS: atom_id res chain seq x y z
N MET A 1 22.41 -21.52 -2.45
CA MET A 1 20.93 -21.39 -2.56
C MET A 1 20.40 -19.97 -2.27
N GLN A 2 21.00 -19.19 -1.36
CA GLN A 2 20.58 -17.81 -1.08
C GLN A 2 20.89 -16.81 -2.21
N LEU A 3 22.08 -16.90 -2.82
CA LEU A 3 22.49 -16.04 -3.95
C LEU A 3 21.56 -16.15 -5.17
N PHE A 4 21.07 -17.35 -5.49
CA PHE A 4 20.15 -17.56 -6.61
C PHE A 4 18.77 -16.93 -6.35
N LYS A 5 18.30 -16.96 -5.10
CA LYS A 5 17.09 -16.23 -4.71
C LYS A 5 17.30 -14.72 -4.86
N LEU A 6 18.47 -14.23 -4.45
CA LEU A 6 18.82 -12.81 -4.52
C LEU A 6 18.82 -12.29 -5.96
N ILE A 7 19.50 -13.00 -6.87
CA ILE A 7 19.53 -12.71 -8.31
C ILE A 7 18.11 -12.72 -8.88
N ARG A 8 17.30 -13.73 -8.53
CA ARG A 8 15.91 -13.84 -9.02
C ARG A 8 15.02 -12.68 -8.58
N THR A 9 15.29 -12.08 -7.43
CA THR A 9 14.53 -10.96 -6.88
C THR A 9 14.99 -9.59 -7.36
N ALA A 10 16.19 -9.48 -7.95
CA ALA A 10 16.71 -8.24 -8.53
C ALA A 10 16.00 -7.88 -9.84
N SER A 11 16.16 -6.63 -10.30
CA SER A 11 15.51 -6.13 -11.51
C SER A 11 15.87 -6.97 -12.74
N ARG A 12 14.88 -7.25 -13.59
CA ARG A 12 15.06 -8.12 -14.77
C ARG A 12 16.03 -7.51 -15.76
N GLU A 13 16.03 -6.19 -15.84
CA GLU A 13 16.86 -5.36 -16.69
C GLU A 13 18.33 -5.46 -16.25
N ALA A 14 18.62 -5.32 -14.96
CA ALA A 14 19.98 -5.46 -14.44
C ALA A 14 20.50 -6.90 -14.61
N ASN A 15 19.64 -7.89 -14.37
CA ASN A 15 19.97 -9.30 -14.58
C ASN A 15 20.29 -9.60 -16.05
N ALA A 16 19.47 -9.10 -16.98
CA ALA A 16 19.68 -9.30 -18.41
C ALA A 16 20.97 -8.64 -18.90
N LEU A 17 21.25 -7.42 -18.43
CA LEU A 17 22.47 -6.69 -18.77
C LEU A 17 23.72 -7.40 -18.24
N ALA A 18 23.71 -7.85 -16.98
CA ALA A 18 24.81 -8.60 -16.39
C ALA A 18 25.01 -9.97 -17.06
N ALA A 19 23.93 -10.69 -17.37
CA ALA A 19 23.99 -11.97 -18.07
C ALA A 19 24.53 -11.80 -19.50
N GLY A 20 24.09 -10.77 -20.22
CA GLY A 20 24.62 -10.43 -21.55
C GLY A 20 26.09 -10.08 -21.51
N ALA A 21 26.51 -9.25 -20.54
CA ALA A 21 27.92 -8.89 -20.36
C ALA A 21 28.79 -10.11 -20.02
N ALA A 22 28.33 -10.97 -19.11
CA ALA A 22 29.01 -12.20 -18.76
C ALA A 22 29.10 -13.18 -19.94
N ALA A 23 28.02 -13.34 -20.72
CA ALA A 23 28.01 -14.19 -21.90
C ALA A 23 28.97 -13.69 -22.98
N LEU A 24 28.97 -12.38 -23.27
CA LEU A 24 29.91 -11.77 -24.22
C LEU A 24 31.36 -11.92 -23.75
N LEU A 25 31.61 -11.75 -22.45
CA LEU A 25 32.94 -11.94 -21.86
C LEU A 25 33.41 -13.39 -22.00
N LEU A 26 32.54 -14.37 -21.74
CA LEU A 26 32.83 -15.79 -21.94
C LEU A 26 33.08 -16.13 -23.42
N VAL A 27 32.26 -15.61 -24.33
CA VAL A 27 32.45 -15.79 -25.78
C VAL A 27 33.81 -15.22 -26.21
N LYS A 28 34.16 -14.03 -25.71
CA LYS A 28 35.44 -13.39 -26.00
C LYS A 28 36.62 -14.22 -25.52
N ILE A 29 36.58 -14.63 -24.25
CA ILE A 29 37.68 -15.38 -23.60
C ILE A 29 37.85 -16.78 -24.20
N LEU A 30 36.74 -17.50 -24.43
CA LEU A 30 36.80 -18.90 -24.86
C LEU A 30 36.96 -19.08 -26.37
N PHE A 31 36.42 -18.16 -27.18
CA PHE A 31 36.42 -18.27 -28.64
C PHE A 31 37.28 -17.19 -29.31
N LEU A 32 36.98 -15.91 -29.12
CA LEU A 32 37.65 -14.84 -29.90
C LEU A 32 39.14 -14.73 -29.61
N ASN A 33 39.57 -14.94 -28.35
CA ASN A 33 40.99 -14.91 -27.99
C ASN A 33 41.82 -16.01 -28.69
N ARG A 34 41.19 -17.02 -29.30
CA ARG A 34 41.88 -18.09 -30.04
C ARG A 34 42.16 -17.75 -31.49
N PHE A 35 41.53 -16.72 -32.05
CA PHE A 35 41.70 -16.32 -33.44
C PHE A 35 42.79 -15.25 -33.59
N PRO A 36 43.57 -15.26 -34.70
CA PRO A 36 44.52 -14.20 -34.99
C PRO A 36 43.80 -12.86 -35.18
N SER A 37 44.46 -11.77 -34.80
CA SER A 37 43.91 -10.41 -34.89
C SER A 37 43.51 -10.06 -36.32
N LEU A 38 42.25 -9.68 -36.53
CA LEU A 38 41.71 -9.33 -37.85
C LEU A 38 42.35 -8.06 -38.45
N PHE A 39 42.81 -7.14 -37.61
CA PHE A 39 43.47 -5.90 -38.01
C PHE A 39 44.41 -5.38 -36.91
N VAL A 40 45.30 -4.45 -37.27
CA VAL A 40 46.25 -3.80 -36.35
C VAL A 40 45.48 -3.02 -35.28
N GLY A 41 45.68 -3.34 -33.99
CA GLY A 41 44.97 -2.74 -32.86
C GLY A 41 43.66 -3.44 -32.44
N ALA A 42 43.24 -4.50 -33.15
CA ALA A 42 42.07 -5.30 -32.76
C ALA A 42 42.23 -5.96 -31.38
N TYR A 43 43.46 -6.33 -31.03
CA TYR A 43 43.79 -6.91 -29.74
C TYR A 43 43.58 -5.91 -28.60
N ASP A 44 44.10 -4.69 -28.74
CA ASP A 44 44.01 -3.64 -27.72
C ASP A 44 42.55 -3.23 -27.48
N LEU A 45 41.76 -3.12 -28.56
CA LEU A 45 40.31 -2.88 -28.46
C LEU A 45 39.60 -4.04 -27.74
N GLY A 46 40.01 -5.28 -28.02
CA GLY A 46 39.50 -6.46 -27.32
C GLY A 46 39.79 -6.46 -25.81
N VAL A 47 40.95 -5.95 -25.40
CA VAL A 47 41.30 -5.78 -23.98
C VAL A 47 40.44 -4.71 -23.32
N ILE A 48 40.20 -3.58 -23.99
CA ILE A 48 39.32 -2.52 -23.48
C ILE A 48 37.90 -3.05 -23.30
N VAL A 49 37.36 -3.75 -24.31
CA VAL A 49 36.02 -4.36 -24.25
C VAL A 49 35.92 -5.36 -23.10
N GLU A 50 36.95 -6.19 -22.90
CA GLU A 50 36.99 -7.13 -21.77
C GLU A 50 36.95 -6.40 -20.42
N ALA A 51 37.74 -5.34 -20.25
CA ALA A 51 37.76 -4.55 -19.03
C ALA A 51 36.38 -3.91 -18.75
N VAL A 52 35.72 -3.38 -19.78
CA VAL A 52 34.36 -2.83 -19.67
C VAL A 52 33.36 -3.91 -19.25
N LEU A 53 33.34 -5.06 -19.94
CA LEU A 53 32.42 -6.15 -19.62
C LEU A 53 32.64 -6.70 -18.20
N ALA A 54 33.90 -6.86 -17.78
CA ALA A 54 34.26 -7.27 -16.43
C ALA A 54 33.80 -6.25 -15.39
N SER A 55 33.98 -4.95 -15.67
CA SER A 55 33.52 -3.87 -14.78
C SER A 55 32.00 -3.85 -14.61
N VAL A 56 31.25 -4.16 -15.66
CA VAL A 56 29.78 -4.26 -15.62
C VAL A 56 29.35 -5.43 -14.73
N VAL A 57 29.97 -6.59 -14.87
CA VAL A 57 29.69 -7.76 -14.01
C VAL A 57 30.04 -7.44 -12.56
N ALA A 58 31.20 -6.84 -12.30
CA ALA A 58 31.61 -6.45 -10.95
C ALA A 58 30.64 -5.42 -10.31
N SER A 59 30.21 -4.42 -11.09
CA SER A 59 29.24 -3.41 -10.65
C SER A 59 27.89 -4.03 -10.29
N TYR A 60 27.44 -5.03 -11.06
CA TYR A 60 26.21 -5.77 -10.77
C TYR A 60 26.32 -6.61 -9.49
N VAL A 61 27.45 -7.28 -9.26
CA VAL A 61 27.70 -8.01 -8.01
C VAL A 61 27.68 -7.05 -6.82
N PHE A 62 28.31 -5.87 -6.95
CA PHE A 62 28.27 -4.84 -5.92
C PHE A 62 26.86 -4.34 -5.65
N TYR A 63 26.08 -4.05 -6.70
CA TYR A 63 24.67 -3.68 -6.58
C TYR A 63 23.87 -4.73 -5.79
N LEU A 64 24.03 -6.02 -6.15
CA LEU A 64 23.32 -7.10 -5.47
C LEU A 64 23.66 -7.14 -3.97
N LEU A 65 24.94 -7.10 -3.63
CA LEU A 65 25.39 -7.27 -2.25
C LEU A 65 25.13 -6.05 -1.37
N VAL A 66 25.33 -4.83 -1.89
CA VAL A 66 25.29 -3.61 -1.09
C VAL A 66 23.91 -2.97 -1.09
N VAL A 67 23.23 -2.98 -2.24
CA VAL A 67 21.93 -2.32 -2.39
C VAL A 67 20.82 -3.33 -2.17
N HIS A 68 20.77 -4.39 -2.99
CA HIS A 68 19.61 -5.28 -3.01
C HIS A 68 19.44 -6.10 -1.73
N VAL A 69 20.53 -6.63 -1.13
CA VAL A 69 20.45 -7.31 0.18
C VAL A 69 19.91 -6.37 1.26
N LYS A 70 20.41 -5.13 1.29
CA LYS A 70 20.00 -4.13 2.27
C LYS A 70 18.53 -3.76 2.10
N GLU A 71 18.09 -3.48 0.87
CA GLU A 71 16.69 -3.17 0.56
C GLU A 71 15.74 -4.29 0.98
N GLN A 72 16.11 -5.56 0.75
CA GLN A 72 15.32 -6.70 1.21
C GLN A 72 15.24 -6.77 2.74
N SER A 73 16.37 -6.63 3.42
CA SER A 73 16.40 -6.63 4.88
C SER A 73 15.56 -5.50 5.46
N ASP A 74 15.70 -4.27 4.94
CA ASP A 74 14.97 -3.11 5.41
C ASP A 74 13.45 -3.29 5.19
N ARG A 75 13.06 -3.86 4.03
CA ARG A 75 11.65 -4.17 3.73
C ARG A 75 11.07 -5.23 4.67
N GLU A 76 11.84 -6.26 5.03
CA GLU A 76 11.41 -7.28 5.99
C GLU A 76 11.23 -6.69 7.40
N VAL A 77 12.13 -5.81 7.83
CA VAL A 77 12.06 -5.13 9.14
C VAL A 77 10.85 -4.18 9.21
N LEU A 78 10.53 -3.47 8.13
CA LEU A 78 9.39 -2.55 8.07
C LEU A 78 8.06 -3.24 7.79
N ARG A 79 8.08 -4.50 7.37
CA ARG A 79 6.89 -5.27 7.01
C ARG A 79 5.80 -5.27 8.10
N PRO A 80 6.11 -5.52 9.39
CA PRO A 80 5.11 -5.48 10.46
C PRO A 80 4.56 -4.08 10.71
N TYR A 81 5.37 -3.03 10.48
CA TYR A 81 4.94 -1.65 10.63
C TYR A 81 3.90 -1.29 9.56
N VAL A 82 4.20 -1.64 8.29
CA VAL A 82 3.27 -1.47 7.17
C VAL A 82 1.97 -2.22 7.45
N GLU A 83 2.06 -3.51 7.79
CA GLU A 83 0.90 -4.34 8.09
C GLU A 83 0.02 -3.73 9.20
N LYS A 84 0.62 -3.33 10.32
CA LYS A 84 -0.08 -2.74 11.46
C LYS A 84 -0.88 -1.50 11.06
N HIS A 85 -0.28 -0.60 10.28
CA HIS A 85 -0.94 0.64 9.89
C HIS A 85 -1.98 0.44 8.79
N THR A 86 -1.73 -0.45 7.82
CA THR A 86 -2.73 -0.83 6.82
C THR A 86 -3.95 -1.49 7.47
N LYS A 87 -3.73 -2.44 8.39
CA LYS A 87 -4.80 -3.07 9.17
C LYS A 87 -5.57 -2.07 10.03
N ARG A 88 -4.92 -1.01 10.52
CA ARG A 88 -5.61 0.05 11.26
C ARG A 88 -6.59 0.82 10.39
N VAL A 89 -6.20 1.20 9.16
CA VAL A 89 -7.09 1.89 8.21
C VAL A 89 -8.31 1.02 7.90
N ILE A 90 -8.09 -0.27 7.60
CA ILE A 90 -9.18 -1.21 7.30
C ILE A 90 -10.04 -1.47 8.54
N GLY A 91 -9.40 -1.67 9.71
CA GLY A 91 -10.09 -1.92 10.98
C GLY A 91 -10.94 -0.75 11.44
N ASP A 92 -10.52 0.48 11.18
CA ASP A 92 -11.30 1.70 11.43
C ASP A 92 -12.58 1.73 10.55
N CYS A 93 -12.51 1.28 9.29
CA CYS A 93 -13.69 1.10 8.44
C CYS A 93 -14.64 0.00 8.97
N ILE A 94 -14.09 -1.18 9.31
CA ILE A 94 -14.86 -2.31 9.85
C ILE A 94 -15.56 -1.92 11.16
N SER A 95 -14.86 -1.20 12.03
CA SER A 95 -15.42 -0.71 13.30
C SER A 95 -16.61 0.22 13.05
N GLN A 96 -16.52 1.13 12.08
CA GLN A 96 -17.63 2.00 11.71
C GLN A 96 -18.83 1.19 11.20
N ILE A 97 -18.62 0.22 10.30
CA ILE A 97 -19.68 -0.65 9.77
C ILE A 97 -20.40 -1.39 10.90
N ASN A 98 -19.65 -1.97 11.85
CA ASN A 98 -20.22 -2.69 12.97
C ASN A 98 -21.09 -1.79 13.88
N GLU A 99 -20.62 -0.58 14.17
CA GLU A 99 -21.37 0.36 15.01
C GLU A 99 -22.62 0.91 14.28
N ILE A 100 -22.53 1.16 12.99
CA ILE A 100 -23.69 1.54 12.15
C ILE A 100 -24.70 0.39 12.13
N SER A 101 -24.23 -0.85 11.98
CA SER A 101 -25.08 -2.04 11.97
C SER A 101 -25.87 -2.18 13.28
N LYS A 102 -25.19 -1.98 14.42
CA LYS A 102 -25.82 -1.98 15.75
C LYS A 102 -26.85 -0.85 15.90
N ALA A 103 -26.48 0.38 15.52
CA ALA A 103 -27.33 1.55 15.71
C ALA A 103 -28.59 1.53 14.82
N SER A 104 -28.47 0.98 13.62
CA SER A 104 -29.58 0.89 12.66
C SER A 104 -30.40 -0.41 12.78
N ALA A 105 -29.91 -1.39 13.54
CA ALA A 105 -30.41 -2.77 13.54
C ALA A 105 -30.49 -3.37 12.12
N VAL A 106 -29.61 -2.96 11.21
CA VAL A 106 -29.43 -3.54 9.87
C VAL A 106 -28.11 -4.29 9.87
N THR A 107 -28.12 -5.59 9.55
CA THR A 107 -26.88 -6.37 9.45
C THR A 107 -26.05 -5.86 8.28
N LEU A 108 -24.83 -5.42 8.55
CA LEU A 108 -23.86 -5.02 7.53
C LEU A 108 -22.62 -5.89 7.66
N ASP A 109 -22.21 -6.50 6.56
CA ASP A 109 -20.99 -7.31 6.49
C ASP A 109 -19.93 -6.60 5.64
N PHE A 110 -18.71 -6.45 6.17
CA PHE A 110 -17.64 -5.73 5.46
C PHE A 110 -17.38 -6.26 4.05
N ASN A 111 -17.44 -7.58 3.84
CA ASN A 111 -17.11 -8.21 2.58
C ASN A 111 -18.26 -8.08 1.57
N THR A 112 -19.50 -8.23 2.03
CA THR A 112 -20.66 -8.35 1.12
C THR A 112 -21.61 -7.14 1.11
N LEU A 113 -21.40 -6.12 1.95
CA LEU A 113 -22.32 -4.98 2.02
C LEU A 113 -22.52 -4.33 0.64
N SER A 114 -23.77 -3.96 0.39
CA SER A 114 -24.24 -3.23 -0.78
C SER A 114 -24.62 -1.79 -0.45
N GLU A 115 -24.68 -0.94 -1.48
CA GLU A 115 -25.08 0.47 -1.32
C GLU A 115 -26.49 0.60 -0.73
N ALA A 116 -27.42 -0.28 -1.15
CA ALA A 116 -28.79 -0.29 -0.68
C ALA A 116 -28.90 -0.60 0.82
N GLU A 117 -28.09 -1.54 1.32
CA GLU A 117 -28.04 -1.87 2.76
C GLU A 117 -27.47 -0.71 3.58
N VAL A 118 -26.40 -0.06 3.09
CA VAL A 118 -25.85 1.14 3.73
C VAL A 118 -26.88 2.26 3.77
N CYS A 119 -27.58 2.50 2.66
CA CYS A 119 -28.65 3.49 2.58
C CYS A 119 -29.77 3.20 3.57
N SER A 120 -30.22 1.94 3.65
CA SER A 120 -31.22 1.46 4.61
C SER A 120 -30.76 1.60 6.07
N ALA A 121 -29.48 1.41 6.35
CA ALA A 121 -28.93 1.62 7.69
C ALA A 121 -28.87 3.12 8.05
N PHE A 122 -28.41 3.95 7.12
CA PHE A 122 -28.22 5.39 7.33
C PHE A 122 -29.55 6.14 7.49
N SER A 123 -30.64 5.68 6.86
CA SER A 123 -31.98 6.26 7.02
C SER A 123 -32.57 6.09 8.43
N LYS A 124 -32.02 5.17 9.23
CA LYS A 124 -32.45 4.91 10.60
C LYS A 124 -31.64 5.67 11.65
N ILE A 125 -30.62 6.42 11.24
CA ILE A 125 -29.69 7.09 12.15
C ILE A 125 -29.84 8.60 11.97
N ALA A 126 -30.30 9.28 13.02
CA ALA A 126 -30.32 10.73 13.07
C ALA A 126 -28.89 11.27 13.24
N PRO A 127 -28.43 12.26 12.44
CA PRO A 127 -27.02 12.65 12.42
C PRO A 127 -26.47 13.18 13.76
N TYR A 128 -27.33 13.86 14.53
CA TYR A 128 -27.00 14.42 15.84
C TYR A 128 -27.37 13.52 17.02
N SER A 129 -27.81 12.29 16.76
CA SER A 129 -27.99 11.30 17.82
C SER A 129 -26.65 10.83 18.38
N GLN A 130 -26.68 10.20 19.56
CA GLN A 130 -25.48 9.69 20.22
C GLN A 130 -24.87 8.54 19.43
N ALA A 131 -23.60 8.69 19.06
CA ALA A 131 -22.74 7.68 18.48
C ALA A 131 -21.87 7.03 19.59
N PRO A 132 -21.29 5.84 19.40
CA PRO A 132 -20.66 5.07 20.48
C PRO A 132 -19.27 5.60 20.92
N LEU A 133 -18.79 6.72 20.36
CA LEU A 133 -17.54 7.34 20.77
C LEU A 133 -17.76 8.23 21.99
N LEU A 134 -17.07 7.90 23.10
CA LEU A 134 -17.09 8.69 24.32
C LEU A 134 -16.09 9.87 24.21
N ILE A 135 -16.58 11.10 24.32
CA ILE A 135 -15.75 12.32 24.31
C ILE A 135 -15.18 12.58 25.71
N SER A 136 -15.99 12.40 26.74
CA SER A 136 -15.60 12.62 28.13
C SER A 136 -16.23 11.57 29.03
N ALA A 137 -15.38 10.77 29.67
CA ALA A 137 -15.81 9.75 30.63
C ALA A 137 -16.40 10.36 31.91
N GLN A 138 -15.94 11.55 32.30
CA GLN A 138 -16.38 12.22 33.53
C GLN A 138 -17.81 12.77 33.41
N SER A 139 -18.18 13.25 32.23
CA SER A 139 -19.51 13.81 31.95
C SER A 139 -20.43 12.84 31.21
N ASN A 140 -20.00 11.60 30.99
CA ASN A 140 -20.69 10.59 30.16
C ASN A 140 -21.16 11.16 28.81
N GLN A 141 -20.33 12.02 28.20
CA GLN A 141 -20.67 12.73 26.99
C GLN A 141 -20.22 11.92 25.77
N TYR A 142 -21.20 11.51 24.96
CA TYR A 142 -20.98 10.81 23.70
C TYR A 142 -20.91 11.80 22.53
N ALA A 143 -20.13 11.43 21.52
CA ALA A 143 -20.07 12.11 20.25
C ALA A 143 -21.38 11.93 19.49
N ASN A 144 -21.71 12.87 18.61
CA ASN A 144 -22.68 12.60 17.55
C ASN A 144 -22.04 11.84 16.38
N TRP A 145 -22.83 11.42 15.40
CA TRP A 145 -22.33 10.62 14.27
C TRP A 145 -21.34 11.37 13.39
N PHE A 146 -21.49 12.68 13.20
CA PHE A 146 -20.49 13.43 12.44
C PHE A 146 -19.15 13.53 13.18
N GLN A 147 -19.18 13.83 14.48
CA GLN A 147 -17.99 13.82 15.32
C GLN A 147 -17.32 12.44 15.34
N TYR A 148 -18.13 11.37 15.37
CA TYR A 148 -17.68 9.99 15.27
C TYR A 148 -16.94 9.73 13.95
N PHE A 149 -17.53 10.09 12.81
CA PHE A 149 -16.90 9.90 11.51
C PHE A 149 -15.61 10.72 11.35
N ILE A 150 -15.61 11.98 11.80
CA ILE A 150 -14.42 12.85 11.76
C ILE A 150 -13.27 12.29 12.61
N HIS A 151 -13.59 11.69 13.77
CA HIS A 151 -12.58 11.02 14.59
C HIS A 151 -11.90 9.87 13.85
N TYR A 152 -12.68 9.01 13.19
CA TYR A 152 -12.15 7.88 12.42
C TYR A 152 -11.46 8.30 11.12
N GLU A 153 -11.92 9.37 10.47
CA GLU A 153 -11.21 10.02 9.38
C GLU A 153 -9.81 10.44 9.85
N SER A 154 -9.73 11.23 10.93
CA SER A 154 -8.46 11.73 11.45
C SER A 154 -7.48 10.60 11.80
N ARG A 155 -7.98 9.51 12.41
CA ARG A 155 -7.18 8.31 12.69
C ARG A 155 -6.70 7.58 11.44
N SER A 156 -7.58 7.44 10.44
CA SER A 156 -7.25 6.81 9.17
C SER A 156 -6.18 7.62 8.44
N LYS A 157 -6.38 8.94 8.29
CA LYS A 157 -5.39 9.87 7.70
C LYS A 157 -4.06 9.84 8.44
N GLY A 158 -4.09 9.80 9.77
CA GLY A 158 -2.87 9.66 10.58
C GLY A 158 -2.12 8.35 10.34
N SER A 159 -2.82 7.26 10.04
CA SER A 159 -2.21 5.98 9.69
C SER A 159 -1.71 5.95 8.24
N ILE A 160 -2.46 6.55 7.31
CA ILE A 160 -2.06 6.70 5.91
C ILE A 160 -0.78 7.54 5.81
N ARG A 161 -0.72 8.69 6.49
CA ARG A 161 0.49 9.53 6.50
C ARG A 161 1.73 8.77 6.96
N LYS A 162 1.59 8.01 8.06
CA LYS A 162 2.66 7.15 8.60
C LYS A 162 3.12 6.07 7.63
N LEU A 163 2.23 5.57 6.77
CA LEU A 163 2.56 4.63 5.71
C LEU A 163 3.28 5.34 4.57
N LEU A 164 2.77 6.49 4.13
CA LEU A 164 3.37 7.28 3.04
C LEU A 164 4.76 7.82 3.41
N ASP A 165 5.05 8.05 4.69
CA ASP A 165 6.40 8.35 5.18
C ASP A 165 7.39 7.20 4.92
N GLN A 166 6.89 5.98 4.63
CA GLN A 166 7.67 4.78 4.27
C GLN A 166 7.59 4.48 2.77
N LEU A 167 7.33 5.49 1.92
CA LEU A 167 7.17 5.36 0.47
C LEU A 167 8.19 4.43 -0.23
N PRO A 168 9.51 4.47 0.08
CA PRO A 168 10.49 3.62 -0.59
C PRO A 168 10.25 2.12 -0.44
N PHE A 169 9.46 1.71 0.57
CA PHE A 169 9.20 0.30 0.90
C PHE A 169 7.78 -0.15 0.52
N LEU A 170 6.95 0.77 0.03
CA LEU A 170 5.61 0.49 -0.44
C LEU A 170 5.61 0.26 -1.95
N ASP A 171 4.82 -0.70 -2.42
CA ASP A 171 4.56 -0.85 -3.84
C ASP A 171 3.52 0.16 -4.33
N ALA A 172 3.55 0.43 -5.64
CA ALA A 172 2.69 1.43 -6.26
C ALA A 172 1.19 1.15 -6.08
N THR A 173 0.78 -0.12 -6.05
CA THR A 173 -0.62 -0.51 -5.84
C THR A 173 -1.07 -0.15 -4.43
N HIS A 174 -0.25 -0.44 -3.42
CA HIS A 174 -0.51 -0.07 -2.03
C HIS A 174 -0.62 1.45 -1.88
N VAL A 175 0.33 2.20 -2.47
CA VAL A 175 0.29 3.67 -2.44
C VAL A 175 -1.00 4.19 -3.08
N SER A 176 -1.35 3.69 -4.27
CA SER A 176 -2.57 4.07 -5.00
C SER A 176 -3.83 3.85 -4.16
N SER A 177 -3.97 2.68 -3.51
CA SER A 177 -5.11 2.39 -2.65
C SER A 177 -5.16 3.31 -1.42
N LEU A 178 -4.03 3.61 -0.80
CA LEU A 178 -3.97 4.52 0.36
C LEU A 178 -4.36 5.96 -0.03
N THR A 179 -3.84 6.46 -1.15
CA THR A 179 -4.19 7.80 -1.65
C THR A 179 -5.65 7.89 -2.05
N ALA A 180 -6.21 6.84 -2.68
CA ALA A 180 -7.63 6.80 -3.02
C ALA A 180 -8.53 6.89 -1.78
N ILE A 181 -8.13 6.28 -0.66
CA ILE A 181 -8.84 6.38 0.61
C ILE A 181 -8.68 7.79 1.21
N ASP A 182 -7.47 8.35 1.21
CA ASP A 182 -7.20 9.68 1.78
C ASP A 182 -8.03 10.79 1.08
N ASP A 183 -8.16 10.67 -0.23
CA ASP A 183 -8.87 11.62 -1.11
C ASP A 183 -10.35 11.23 -1.36
N CYS A 184 -10.89 10.25 -0.64
CA CYS A 184 -12.24 9.76 -0.93
C CYS A 184 -13.33 10.82 -0.68
N PRO A 185 -14.45 10.82 -1.45
CA PRO A 185 -15.53 11.80 -1.29
C PRO A 185 -16.15 11.81 0.12
N HIS A 186 -16.09 10.69 0.84
CA HIS A 186 -16.58 10.60 2.21
C HIS A 186 -15.82 11.55 3.15
N PHE A 187 -14.48 11.45 3.16
CA PHE A 187 -13.62 12.29 4.00
C PHE A 187 -13.72 13.77 3.61
N ALA A 188 -13.73 14.06 2.30
CA ALA A 188 -13.91 15.44 1.83
C ALA A 188 -15.22 16.07 2.35
N ARG A 189 -16.33 15.33 2.31
CA ARG A 189 -17.63 15.82 2.79
C ARG A 189 -17.69 16.00 4.32
N LEU A 190 -17.04 15.13 5.09
CA LEU A 190 -17.02 15.23 6.56
C LEU A 190 -16.29 16.49 7.04
N SER A 191 -15.18 16.85 6.39
CA SER A 191 -14.43 18.06 6.75
C SER A 191 -15.26 19.35 6.63
N PHE A 192 -16.19 19.40 5.69
CA PHE A 192 -17.12 20.53 5.51
C PHE A 192 -18.11 20.66 6.67
N LEU A 193 -18.52 19.55 7.28
CA LEU A 193 -19.52 19.52 8.36
C LEU A 193 -19.00 20.07 9.69
N LEU A 194 -17.69 20.27 9.83
CA LEU A 194 -17.14 20.96 11.01
C LEU A 194 -17.65 22.40 11.15
N ASN A 195 -18.02 23.03 10.04
CA ASN A 195 -18.35 24.46 10.00
C ASN A 195 -19.82 24.74 9.67
N VAL A 196 -20.62 23.71 9.38
CA VAL A 196 -22.00 23.86 8.91
C VAL A 196 -22.91 22.83 9.56
N ASN A 197 -23.97 23.31 10.22
CA ASN A 197 -25.05 22.43 10.67
C ASN A 197 -25.96 22.08 9.48
N VAL A 198 -26.29 20.80 9.38
CA VAL A 198 -27.16 20.27 8.33
C VAL A 198 -28.51 19.89 8.92
N ASN A 199 -29.59 20.16 8.20
CA ASN A 199 -30.95 19.91 8.69
C ASN A 199 -31.52 18.56 8.20
N ASN A 200 -30.65 17.63 7.79
CA ASN A 200 -31.08 16.32 7.34
C ASN A 200 -31.69 15.51 8.51
N PRO A 201 -32.83 14.82 8.30
CA PRO A 201 -33.45 14.01 9.35
C PRO A 201 -32.65 12.75 9.68
N ASP A 202 -31.85 12.27 8.72
CA ASP A 202 -31.07 11.05 8.80
C ASP A 202 -29.72 11.20 8.06
N LEU A 203 -28.91 10.14 8.05
CA LEU A 203 -27.60 10.14 7.40
C LEU A 203 -27.64 9.79 5.90
N THR A 204 -28.79 9.56 5.28
CA THR A 204 -28.89 9.00 3.91
C THR A 204 -28.08 9.77 2.87
N ALA A 205 -27.95 11.10 3.01
CA ALA A 205 -27.15 11.94 2.11
C ALA A 205 -25.65 11.57 2.04
N TRP A 206 -25.12 10.87 3.05
CA TRP A 206 -23.73 10.42 3.12
C TRP A 206 -23.55 8.93 2.80
N ALA A 207 -24.64 8.17 2.69
CA ALA A 207 -24.61 6.71 2.52
C ALA A 207 -23.78 6.27 1.32
N LYS A 208 -23.99 6.89 0.14
CA LYS A 208 -23.23 6.58 -1.07
C LYS A 208 -21.73 6.80 -0.89
N SER A 209 -21.34 7.97 -0.35
CA SER A 209 -19.92 8.27 -0.14
C SER A 209 -19.26 7.31 0.87
N PHE A 210 -19.99 6.93 1.92
CA PHE A 210 -19.52 5.94 2.88
C PHE A 210 -19.35 4.55 2.24
N TYR A 211 -20.32 4.14 1.41
CA TYR A 211 -20.23 2.89 0.65
C TYR A 211 -18.99 2.84 -0.25
N GLU A 212 -18.70 3.92 -0.98
CA GLU A 212 -17.48 4.07 -1.78
C GLU A 212 -16.21 3.94 -0.93
N TYR A 213 -16.17 4.57 0.25
CA TYR A 213 -15.08 4.40 1.21
C TYR A 213 -14.90 2.94 1.66
N CYS A 214 -16.01 2.22 1.93
CA CYS A 214 -15.97 0.79 2.27
C CYS A 214 -15.42 -0.08 1.11
N LEU A 215 -15.72 0.27 -0.15
CA LEU A 215 -15.16 -0.43 -1.32
C LEU A 215 -13.65 -0.24 -1.42
N LEU A 216 -13.16 0.98 -1.22
CA LEU A 216 -11.72 1.27 -1.22
C LEU A 216 -10.99 0.50 -0.10
N CYS A 217 -11.59 0.42 1.10
CA CYS A 217 -11.04 -0.37 2.20
C CYS A 217 -11.02 -1.88 1.89
N ARG A 218 -12.04 -2.40 1.20
CA ARG A 218 -12.07 -3.79 0.72
C ARG A 218 -10.97 -4.08 -0.31
N GLU A 219 -10.73 -3.15 -1.22
CA GLU A 219 -9.65 -3.27 -2.19
C GLU A 219 -8.29 -3.29 -1.49
N LEU A 220 -8.07 -2.40 -0.53
CA LEU A 220 -6.86 -2.37 0.29
C LEU A 220 -6.67 -3.68 1.08
N ASN A 221 -7.74 -4.23 1.66
CA ASN A 221 -7.68 -5.54 2.35
C ASN A 221 -7.32 -6.68 1.37
N SER A 222 -7.90 -6.67 0.18
CA SER A 222 -7.60 -7.67 -0.86
C SER A 222 -6.13 -7.59 -1.30
N HIS A 223 -5.59 -6.37 -1.41
CA HIS A 223 -4.17 -6.16 -1.69
C HIS A 223 -3.27 -6.65 -0.55
N LEU A 224 -3.63 -6.35 0.70
CA LEU A 224 -2.92 -6.81 1.89
C LEU A 224 -2.81 -8.35 1.92
N VAL A 225 -3.90 -9.05 1.61
CA VAL A 225 -3.91 -10.53 1.51
C VAL A 225 -3.01 -11.03 0.38
N ARG A 226 -2.99 -10.37 -0.80
CA ARG A 226 -2.09 -10.72 -1.91
C ARG A 226 -0.61 -10.57 -1.56
N LEU A 227 -0.28 -9.63 -0.67
CA LEU A 227 1.08 -9.45 -0.14
C LEU A 227 1.47 -10.51 0.91
N GLY A 228 0.58 -11.47 1.22
CA GLY A 228 0.83 -12.58 2.14
C GLY A 228 0.59 -12.27 3.61
N PHE A 229 -0.11 -11.17 3.90
CA PHE A 229 -0.56 -10.84 5.25
C PHE A 229 -1.92 -11.46 5.56
N SER A 230 -2.26 -11.58 6.84
CA SER A 230 -3.61 -12.01 7.22
C SER A 230 -4.64 -10.90 6.96
N SER A 231 -5.86 -11.31 6.59
CA SER A 231 -7.00 -10.40 6.42
C SER A 231 -7.22 -9.57 7.69
N ALA A 232 -7.57 -8.30 7.52
CA ALA A 232 -8.05 -7.45 8.61
C ALA A 232 -9.53 -7.72 8.93
N ALA A 233 -10.28 -8.22 7.94
CA ALA A 233 -11.64 -8.69 8.14
C ALA A 233 -11.63 -10.11 8.74
N PRO A 234 -12.50 -10.39 9.73
CA PRO A 234 -12.69 -11.72 10.29
C PRO A 234 -13.20 -12.73 9.25
#